data_AF-A0A3R7S385-F1
#
_entry.id   AF-A0A3R7S385-F1
#
_cell.length_a   1.000
_cell.length_b   1.000
_cell.length_c   1.000
_cell.angle_alpha   90.00
_cell.angle_beta   90.00
_cell.angle_gamma   90.00
#
_symmetry.space_group_name_H-M   'P 1'
#
loop_
_entity.id
_entity.type
_entity.pdbx_description
1 polymer ?
#
loop_
_entity_poly.entity_id
_entity_poly.type
_entity_poly.pdbx_seq_one_letter_code
_entity_poly.pdbx_strand_id
1 'polypeptide(L)'
;MSNIQGVERHIEDLITLQKVRNDFGEIQIPEFTFTSNGRTLEIVSQFIKGDQLLVGRAFIKYINMIQKYCVERDDIFTYRDISPSNFIIERDTNILYAVDLEGFGCEEHDIRMRKFKEKYVDCYIQS
;
A
#
# COMPACT_ATOMS: atom_id res chain seq x y z
N MET A 1 -8.80 -14.71 23.95
CA MET A 1 -7.92 -13.55 24.22
C MET A 1 -7.02 -13.22 23.02
N SER A 2 -7.49 -13.35 21.77
CA SER A 2 -6.68 -13.17 20.56
C SER A 2 -6.91 -11.83 19.82
N ASN A 3 -7.96 -11.08 20.13
CA ASN A 3 -8.33 -9.87 19.37
C ASN A 3 -7.59 -8.59 19.78
N ILE A 4 -6.92 -8.57 20.93
CA ILE A 4 -6.27 -7.35 21.44
C ILE A 4 -4.90 -7.15 20.76
N GLN A 5 -4.13 -8.23 20.58
CA GLN A 5 -2.81 -8.18 19.92
C GLN A 5 -2.85 -7.76 18.44
N GLY A 6 -3.96 -8.04 17.73
CA GLY A 6 -4.12 -7.62 16.34
C GLY A 6 -4.26 -6.10 16.21
N VAL A 7 -5.09 -5.50 17.07
CA VAL A 7 -5.35 -4.05 17.05
C VAL A 7 -4.09 -3.26 17.43
N GLU A 8 -3.31 -3.74 18.39
CA GLU A 8 -2.05 -3.09 18.81
C GLU A 8 -1.05 -3.00 17.65
N ARG A 9 -0.88 -4.10 16.89
CA ARG A 9 0.01 -4.10 15.72
C ARG A 9 -0.43 -3.12 14.64
N HIS A 10 -1.73 -3.07 14.33
CA HIS A 10 -2.24 -2.11 13.34
C HIS A 10 -2.00 -0.66 13.75
N ILE A 11 -2.10 -0.36 15.05
CA ILE A 11 -1.77 0.97 15.57
C ILE A 11 -0.29 1.29 15.37
N GLU A 12 0.62 0.36 15.67
CA GLU A 12 2.06 0.54 15.45
C GLU A 12 2.40 0.78 13.97
N ASP A 13 1.74 0.03 13.07
CA ASP A 13 1.89 0.19 11.64
C ASP A 13 1.39 1.59 11.19
N LEU A 14 0.23 2.05 11.68
CA LEU A 14 -0.29 3.39 11.36
C LEU A 14 0.58 4.52 11.94
N ILE A 15 1.12 4.38 13.15
CA ILE A 15 2.08 5.33 13.73
C ILE A 15 3.33 5.42 12.87
N THR A 16 3.84 4.28 12.41
CA THR A 16 5.03 4.21 11.56
C THR A 16 4.73 4.87 10.21
N LEU A 17 3.60 4.51 9.60
CA LEU A 17 3.14 5.07 8.34
C LEU A 17 3.01 6.59 8.38
N GLN A 18 2.49 7.18 9.47
CA GLN A 18 2.43 8.64 9.62
C GLN A 18 3.80 9.32 9.53
N LYS A 19 4.88 8.63 9.94
CA LYS A 19 6.25 9.18 9.91
C LYS A 19 6.90 9.05 8.55
N VAL A 20 6.62 7.97 7.81
CA VAL A 20 7.34 7.60 6.58
C VAL A 20 6.49 7.68 5.31
N ARG A 21 5.23 8.14 5.39
CA ARG A 21 4.32 8.16 4.24
C ARG A 21 4.83 8.94 3.01
N ASN A 22 5.70 9.92 3.22
CA ASN A 22 6.28 10.71 2.13
C ASN A 22 7.49 10.03 1.47
N ASP A 23 7.93 8.89 1.99
CA ASP A 23 9.14 8.22 1.52
C ASP A 23 8.85 7.28 0.35
N PHE A 24 7.57 7.06 -0.02
CA PHE A 24 7.11 6.16 -1.08
C PHE A 24 7.25 6.71 -2.52
N GLY A 25 8.09 7.73 -2.70
CA GLY A 25 8.47 8.26 -4.00
C GLY A 25 7.28 8.85 -4.76
N GLU A 26 6.96 8.27 -5.92
CA GLU A 26 5.87 8.76 -6.77
C GLU A 26 4.48 8.24 -6.34
N ILE A 27 4.43 7.24 -5.46
CA ILE A 27 3.18 6.71 -4.92
C ILE A 27 2.79 7.53 -3.70
N GLN A 28 1.62 8.16 -3.76
CA GLN A 28 1.09 8.93 -2.66
C GLN A 28 0.27 8.05 -1.72
N ILE A 29 0.18 8.50 -0.48
CA ILE A 29 -0.64 7.87 0.56
C ILE A 29 -1.63 8.93 1.02
N PRO A 30 -2.94 8.64 1.08
CA PRO A 30 -3.93 9.61 1.52
C PRO A 30 -3.57 10.21 2.88
N GLU A 31 -3.83 11.49 3.08
CA GLU A 31 -3.75 12.09 4.41
C GLU A 31 -4.72 11.37 5.35
N PHE A 32 -4.26 10.97 6.55
CA PHE A 32 -5.12 10.27 7.50
C PHE A 32 -4.78 10.58 8.95
N THR A 33 -5.79 10.42 9.79
CA THR A 33 -5.69 10.39 11.25
C THR A 33 -6.41 9.14 11.75
N PHE A 34 -6.07 8.69 12.96
CA PHE A 34 -6.75 7.56 13.56
C PHE A 34 -6.86 7.73 15.07
N THR A 35 -7.87 7.11 15.66
CA THR A 35 -8.04 7.00 17.10
C THR A 35 -8.38 5.56 17.48
N SER A 36 -8.03 5.15 18.70
CA SER A 36 -8.37 3.83 19.22
C SER A 36 -8.86 3.91 20.66
N ASN A 37 -9.90 3.13 20.97
CA ASN A 37 -10.40 2.95 22.33
C ASN A 37 -10.10 1.54 22.90
N GLY A 38 -9.16 0.82 22.28
CA GLY A 38 -8.75 -0.54 22.65
C GLY A 38 -9.64 -1.67 22.12
N ARG A 39 -10.81 -1.35 21.55
CA ARG A 39 -11.70 -2.33 20.88
C ARG A 39 -12.02 -1.95 19.44
N THR A 40 -12.00 -0.66 19.15
CA THR A 40 -12.32 -0.10 17.85
C THR A 40 -11.19 0.83 17.44
N LEU A 41 -10.75 0.67 16.20
CA LEU A 41 -9.86 1.58 15.49
C LEU A 41 -10.72 2.40 14.52
N GLU A 42 -10.71 3.71 14.68
CA GLU A 42 -11.38 4.63 13.76
C GLU A 42 -10.30 5.34 12.93
N ILE A 43 -10.45 5.31 11.60
CA ILE A 43 -9.53 5.94 10.66
C ILE A 43 -10.30 6.97 9.85
N VAL A 44 -9.86 8.22 9.91
CA VAL A 44 -10.35 9.30 9.05
C VAL A 44 -9.30 9.55 7.99
N SER A 45 -9.64 9.28 6.73
CA SER A 45 -8.72 9.35 5.60
C SER A 45 -9.25 10.29 4.52
N GLN A 46 -8.33 10.94 3.80
CA GLN A 46 -8.61 11.78 2.66
C GLN A 46 -9.34 10.98 1.57
N PHE A 47 -10.47 11.51 1.11
CA PHE A 47 -11.18 10.94 -0.02
C PHE A 47 -10.45 11.26 -1.33
N ILE A 48 -10.02 10.21 -2.04
CA ILE A 48 -9.38 10.33 -3.36
C ILE A 48 -10.42 10.08 -4.44
N LYS A 49 -10.73 11.12 -5.23
CA LYS A 49 -11.66 11.00 -6.36
C LYS A 49 -10.92 10.47 -7.58
N GLY A 50 -11.07 9.18 -7.83
CA GLY A 50 -10.33 8.52 -8.91
C GLY A 50 -10.92 7.18 -9.28
N ASP A 51 -10.17 6.45 -10.09
CA ASP A 51 -10.54 5.12 -10.56
C ASP A 51 -9.57 4.10 -9.94
N GLN A 52 -10.11 3.00 -9.40
CA GLN A 52 -9.28 1.91 -8.89
C GLN A 52 -8.49 1.25 -10.03
N LEU A 53 -7.26 0.84 -9.75
CA LEU A 53 -6.54 0.01 -10.71
C LEU A 53 -7.24 -1.35 -10.82
N LEU A 54 -7.47 -1.77 -12.06
CA LEU A 54 -7.93 -3.09 -12.41
C LEU A 54 -6.81 -3.86 -13.10
N VAL A 55 -6.81 -5.18 -12.95
CA VAL A 55 -5.89 -6.06 -13.69
C VAL A 55 -6.02 -5.79 -15.18
N GLY A 56 -4.89 -5.62 -15.87
CA GLY A 56 -4.82 -5.35 -17.30
C GLY A 56 -3.92 -4.15 -17.62
N ARG A 57 -4.18 -3.48 -18.75
CA ARG A 57 -3.30 -2.44 -19.29
C ARG A 57 -3.04 -1.28 -18.32
N ALA A 58 -4.05 -0.88 -17.55
CA ALA A 58 -3.90 0.19 -16.56
C ALA A 58 -2.89 -0.22 -15.48
N PHE A 59 -3.04 -1.41 -14.89
CA PHE A 59 -2.10 -1.92 -13.90
C PHE A 59 -0.67 -2.09 -14.46
N ILE A 60 -0.51 -2.62 -15.67
CA ILE A 60 0.80 -2.77 -16.34
C ILE A 60 1.52 -1.43 -16.48
N LYS A 61 0.80 -0.32 -16.71
CA LYS A 61 1.41 1.02 -16.76
C LYS A 61 2.06 1.43 -15.44
N TYR A 62 1.50 1.02 -14.30
CA TYR A 62 1.96 1.41 -12.96
C TYR A 62 2.78 0.32 -12.27
N ILE A 63 2.85 -0.89 -12.82
CA ILE A 63 3.46 -2.05 -12.14
C ILE A 63 4.94 -1.83 -11.82
N ASN A 64 5.68 -1.19 -12.71
CA ASN A 64 7.10 -0.87 -12.50
C ASN A 64 7.27 0.17 -11.39
N MET A 65 6.36 1.15 -11.29
CA MET A 65 6.36 2.13 -10.22
C MET A 65 6.06 1.47 -8.87
N ILE A 66 5.06 0.58 -8.82
CA ILE A 66 4.70 -0.17 -7.62
C ILE A 66 5.83 -1.10 -7.19
N GLN A 67 6.46 -1.81 -8.12
CA GLN A 67 7.63 -2.63 -7.86
C GLN A 67 8.74 -1.79 -7.22
N LYS A 68 9.15 -0.70 -7.89
CA LYS A 68 10.23 0.17 -7.43
C LYS A 68 9.97 0.74 -6.04
N TYR A 69 8.77 1.29 -5.81
CA TYR A 69 8.47 2.06 -4.60
C TYR A 69 7.80 1.26 -3.48
N CYS A 70 7.44 -0.01 -3.66
CA CYS A 70 6.91 -0.86 -2.59
C CYS A 70 7.73 -2.14 -2.39
N VAL A 71 8.20 -2.76 -3.47
CA VAL A 71 8.82 -4.08 -3.44
C VAL A 71 10.33 -3.99 -3.34
N GLU A 72 10.94 -3.10 -4.12
CA GLU A 72 12.40 -2.98 -4.23
C GLU A 72 13.01 -2.03 -3.20
N ARG A 73 12.19 -1.35 -2.39
CA ARG A 73 12.69 -0.47 -1.32
C ARG A 73 13.61 -1.21 -0.34
N ASP A 74 14.62 -0.52 0.15
CA ASP A 74 15.53 -1.03 1.19
C ASP A 74 14.85 -1.14 2.56
N ASP A 75 13.89 -0.24 2.86
CA ASP A 75 13.17 -0.24 4.13
C ASP A 75 12.35 -1.53 4.32
N ILE A 76 12.36 -2.06 5.55
CA ILE A 76 11.53 -3.21 5.92
C ILE A 76 10.04 -2.85 6.01
N PHE A 77 9.73 -1.61 6.43
CA PHE A 77 8.35 -1.13 6.51
C PHE A 77 7.90 -0.64 5.15
N THR A 78 6.88 -1.27 4.58
CA THR A 78 6.45 -1.02 3.21
C THR A 78 5.00 -1.44 2.97
N TYR A 79 4.55 -1.33 1.73
CA TYR A 79 3.24 -1.81 1.28
C TYR A 79 3.30 -3.29 0.90
N ARG A 80 2.58 -4.12 1.66
CA ARG A 80 2.60 -5.58 1.54
C ARG A 80 1.49 -6.11 0.62
N ASP A 81 0.35 -5.42 0.57
CA ASP A 81 -0.78 -5.84 -0.26
C ASP A 81 -0.79 -5.15 -1.62
N ILE A 82 0.00 -5.70 -2.54
CA ILE A 82 0.13 -5.18 -3.91
C ILE A 82 -1.07 -5.55 -4.79
N SER A 83 -2.29 -5.65 -4.28
CA SER A 83 -3.48 -5.84 -5.11
C SER A 83 -3.80 -4.58 -5.93
N PRO A 84 -4.13 -4.66 -7.24
CA PRO A 84 -4.53 -3.49 -8.02
C PRO A 84 -5.68 -2.70 -7.38
N SER A 85 -6.64 -3.41 -6.77
CA SER A 85 -7.79 -2.80 -6.09
C SER A 85 -7.42 -1.81 -4.98
N ASN A 86 -6.22 -1.92 -4.44
CA ASN A 86 -5.75 -1.09 -3.34
C ASN A 86 -5.05 0.18 -3.80
N PHE A 87 -5.04 0.43 -5.11
CA PHE A 87 -4.51 1.64 -5.70
C PHE A 87 -5.60 2.41 -6.44
N ILE A 88 -5.58 3.73 -6.31
CA ILE A 88 -6.46 4.66 -7.02
C ILE A 88 -5.61 5.60 -7.86
N ILE A 89 -5.97 5.76 -9.13
CA ILE A 89 -5.47 6.85 -9.96
C ILE A 89 -6.41 8.04 -9.77
N GLU A 90 -5.91 9.15 -9.22
CA GLU A 90 -6.67 10.38 -9.08
C GLU A 90 -6.96 10.99 -10.47
N ARG A 91 -8.21 11.39 -10.71
CA ARG A 91 -8.74 11.64 -12.06
C ARG A 91 -8.09 12.84 -12.77
N ASP A 92 -7.71 13.86 -12.02
CA ASP A 92 -7.33 15.16 -12.58
C ASP A 92 -5.80 15.30 -12.72
N THR A 93 -5.08 14.59 -11.87
CA THR A 93 -3.60 14.64 -11.74
C THR A 93 -2.92 13.36 -12.22
N ASN A 94 -3.66 12.26 -12.37
CA ASN A 94 -3.13 10.92 -12.64
C ASN A 94 -2.13 10.42 -11.59
N ILE A 95 -2.16 10.99 -10.38
CA ILE A 95 -1.33 10.55 -9.25
C ILE A 95 -1.86 9.20 -8.77
N LEU A 96 -0.93 8.27 -8.50
CA LEU A 96 -1.25 6.97 -7.96
C LEU A 96 -1.24 7.04 -6.42
N TYR A 97 -2.35 6.65 -5.81
CA TYR A 97 -2.50 6.55 -4.37
C TYR A 97 -2.58 5.08 -3.92
N ALA A 98 -1.85 4.70 -2.88
CA ALA A 98 -2.07 3.45 -2.13
C ALA A 98 -3.08 3.73 -1.01
N VAL A 99 -4.29 3.18 -1.10
CA VAL A 99 -5.44 3.65 -0.28
C VAL A 99 -5.86 2.71 0.85
N ASP A 100 -5.47 1.44 0.80
CA ASP A 100 -5.72 0.51 1.90
C ASP A 100 -4.57 0.58 2.93
N LEU A 101 -4.77 1.35 4.00
CA LEU A 101 -3.76 1.63 5.01
C LEU A 101 -3.37 0.40 5.84
N GLU A 102 -4.21 -0.64 5.88
CA GLU A 102 -3.90 -1.90 6.59
C GLU A 102 -2.93 -2.78 5.78
N GLY A 103 -2.74 -2.47 4.50
CA GLY A 103 -1.75 -3.11 3.64
C GLY A 103 -0.29 -2.79 4.01
N PHE A 104 -0.03 -1.78 4.85
CA PHE A 104 1.33 -1.44 5.29
C PHE A 104 1.82 -2.35 6.43
N GLY A 105 3.14 -2.49 6.55
CA GLY A 105 3.78 -3.22 7.65
C GLY A 105 5.20 -3.67 7.30
N CYS A 106 5.85 -4.33 8.25
CA CYS A 106 7.20 -4.87 8.06
C CYS A 106 7.19 -6.15 7.21
N GLU A 107 8.00 -6.20 6.15
CA GLU A 107 8.27 -7.40 5.36
C GLU A 107 9.66 -7.38 4.72
N GLU A 108 10.40 -8.48 4.86
CA GLU A 108 11.74 -8.64 4.29
C GLU A 108 11.75 -8.50 2.77
N HIS A 109 12.78 -7.85 2.24
CA HIS A 109 12.94 -7.58 0.80
C HIS A 109 12.78 -8.84 -0.07
N ASP A 110 13.47 -9.92 0.30
CA ASP A 110 13.42 -11.18 -0.46
C ASP A 110 12.01 -11.80 -0.49
N ILE A 111 11.24 -11.64 0.60
CA ILE A 111 9.86 -12.11 0.68
C ILE A 111 8.97 -11.29 -0.25
N ARG A 112 9.12 -9.97 -0.24
CA ARG A 112 8.38 -9.05 -1.12
C ARG A 112 8.64 -9.38 -2.58
N MET A 113 9.91 -9.50 -2.95
CA MET A 113 10.33 -9.82 -4.31
C MET A 113 9.79 -11.18 -4.76
N ARG A 114 9.83 -12.20 -3.90
CA ARG A 114 9.28 -13.52 -4.22
C ARG A 114 7.77 -13.47 -4.44
N LYS A 115 7.01 -12.88 -3.51
CA LYS A 115 5.54 -12.76 -3.62
C LYS A 115 5.13 -11.99 -4.88
N PHE A 116 5.82 -10.90 -5.18
CA PHE A 116 5.54 -10.08 -6.35
C PHE A 116 5.77 -10.86 -7.64
N LYS A 117 6.90 -11.57 -7.76
CA LYS A 117 7.20 -12.42 -8.91
C LYS A 117 6.17 -13.54 -9.08
N GLU A 118 5.82 -14.25 -8.00
CA GLU A 118 4.81 -15.31 -8.04
C GLU A 118 3.44 -14.80 -8.51
N LYS A 119 3.05 -13.60 -8.07
CA LYS A 119 1.73 -13.02 -8.37
C LYS A 119 1.64 -12.37 -9.75
N TYR A 120 2.74 -11.80 -10.25
CA TYR A 120 2.74 -10.97 -11.46
C TYR A 120 3.68 -11.44 -12.57
N VAL A 121 4.15 -12.69 -12.52
CA VAL A 121 5.03 -13.28 -13.56
C VAL A 121 4.51 -13.05 -14.98
N ASP A 122 3.20 -13.19 -15.19
CA ASP A 122 2.59 -13.05 -16.52
C ASP A 122 2.52 -11.60 -17.00
N CYS A 123 2.52 -10.63 -16.09
CA CYS A 123 2.50 -9.20 -16.45
C CYS A 123 3.83 -8.76 -17.09
N TYR A 124 4.94 -9.41 -16.75
CA TYR A 124 6.26 -9.15 -17.34
C TYR A 124 6.45 -9.80 -18.72
N ILE A 125 5.63 -10.79 -19.07
CA ILE A 125 5.71 -11.46 -20.39
C ILE A 125 5.01 -10.63 -21.47
N GLN A 126 4.13 -9.70 -21.07
CA GLN A 126 3.30 -8.88 -21.97
C GLN A 126 3.77 -7.43 -22.13
N SER A 127 4.83 -7.01 -21.42
CA SER A 127 5.47 -5.69 -21.53
C SER A 127 6.66 -5.72 -22.47
#